data_AF-A0A2A6DZ95-F1
#
_entry.id   AF-A0A2A6DZ95-F1
#
_cell.length_a   1.000
_cell.length_b   1.000
_cell.length_c   1.000
_cell.angle_alpha   90.00
_cell.angle_beta   90.00
_cell.angle_gamma   90.00
#
_symmetry.space_group_name_H-M   'P 1'
#
loop_
_entity.id
_entity.type
_entity.pdbx_description
1 polymer ?
#
loop_
_entity_poly.entity_id
_entity_poly.type
_entity_poly.pdbx_seq_one_letter_code
_entity_poly.pdbx_strand_id
1 'polypeptide(L)'
;MCFDPDALFEPDADENPTVIIEAIRNVLAGQRFIFGARIAKLLLQIGYSWKKDKINRLITGHERKILQLVYDVLSYSHIARELHYTEQTVRNAVHRILRKTGCSSGREAAEWAKRRGLLD
;
A
#
# COMPACT_ATOMS: atom_id res chain seq x y z
N MET A 1 2.37 -2.96 15.98
CA MET A 1 2.65 -3.78 14.78
C MET A 1 1.53 -3.55 13.78
N CYS A 2 1.72 -2.61 12.87
CA CYS A 2 0.84 -2.46 11.72
C CYS A 2 0.76 -3.74 10.88
N PHE A 3 -0.39 -3.99 10.27
CA PHE A 3 -0.53 -4.96 9.19
C PHE A 3 0.49 -4.64 8.11
N ASP A 4 1.22 -5.67 7.67
CA ASP A 4 2.10 -5.55 6.53
C ASP A 4 1.39 -6.12 5.29
N PRO A 5 0.78 -5.27 4.44
CA PRO A 5 0.21 -5.73 3.18
C PRO A 5 1.28 -6.27 2.22
N ASP A 6 2.57 -6.01 2.49
CA ASP A 6 3.69 -6.52 1.70
C ASP A 6 4.11 -7.92 2.15
N ALA A 7 3.82 -8.28 3.42
CA ALA A 7 4.01 -9.64 3.92
C ALA A 7 2.97 -10.63 3.36
N LEU A 8 1.94 -10.11 2.69
CA LEU A 8 0.79 -10.86 2.17
C LEU A 8 0.85 -11.09 0.66
N PHE A 9 2.04 -11.03 0.06
CA PHE A 9 2.28 -11.84 -1.12
C PHE A 9 2.54 -13.28 -0.66
N GLU A 10 1.53 -13.92 -0.06
CA GLU A 10 1.34 -15.33 -0.35
C GLU A 10 0.88 -15.34 -1.81
N PRO A 11 1.69 -15.83 -2.76
CA PRO A 11 1.19 -16.03 -4.11
C PRO A 11 -0.06 -16.89 -3.97
N ASP A 12 -1.19 -16.42 -4.51
CA ASP A 12 -2.37 -17.28 -4.65
C ASP A 12 -1.87 -18.60 -5.25
N ALA A 13 -2.21 -19.72 -4.62
CA ALA A 13 -1.69 -21.05 -4.96
C ALA A 13 -2.03 -21.51 -6.40
N ASP A 14 -2.74 -20.66 -7.15
CA ASP A 14 -3.06 -20.80 -8.57
C ASP A 14 -2.07 -20.07 -9.52
N GLU A 15 -0.98 -19.45 -9.04
CA GLU A 15 0.17 -19.17 -9.90
C GLU A 15 0.90 -20.48 -10.24
N ASN A 16 0.33 -21.20 -11.20
CA ASN A 16 0.84 -22.46 -11.69
C ASN A 16 2.30 -22.26 -12.16
N PRO A 17 3.32 -22.77 -11.44
CA PRO A 17 4.73 -22.59 -11.77
C PRO A 17 5.07 -23.09 -13.17
N THR A 18 4.23 -23.98 -13.68
CA THR A 18 4.28 -24.52 -15.05
C THR A 18 4.15 -23.42 -16.09
N VAL A 19 3.37 -22.35 -15.87
CA VAL A 19 3.19 -21.24 -16.83
C VAL A 19 4.50 -20.48 -17.03
N ILE A 20 5.26 -20.24 -15.96
CA ILE A 20 6.56 -19.58 -16.03
C ILE A 20 7.60 -20.51 -16.66
N ILE A 21 7.59 -21.79 -16.30
CA ILE A 21 8.50 -22.81 -16.86
C ILE A 21 8.24 -23.00 -18.36
N GLU A 22 6.98 -23.03 -18.79
CA GLU A 22 6.58 -23.10 -20.21
C GLU A 22 7.00 -21.85 -20.97
N ALA A 23 6.81 -20.66 -20.39
CA ALA A 23 7.29 -19.41 -20.99
C ALA A 23 8.81 -19.43 -21.19
N ILE A 24 9.60 -19.93 -20.22
CA ILE A 24 11.05 -20.07 -20.33
C ILE A 24 11.43 -21.10 -21.42
N ARG A 25 10.78 -22.27 -21.44
CA ARG A 25 11.03 -23.31 -22.46
C ARG A 25 10.74 -22.83 -23.88
N ASN A 26 9.67 -22.08 -24.08
CA ASN A 26 9.28 -21.54 -25.38
C ASN A 26 10.26 -20.46 -25.89
N VAL A 27 10.86 -19.68 -24.99
CA VAL A 27 11.94 -18.74 -25.33
C VAL A 27 13.21 -19.48 -25.74
N LEU A 28 13.60 -20.54 -25.02
CA LEU A 28 14.75 -21.38 -25.36
C LEU A 28 14.56 -22.11 -26.71
N ALA A 29 13.31 -22.40 -27.09
CA ALA A 29 12.96 -23.00 -28.38
C ALA A 29 13.03 -22.04 -29.58
N GLY A 30 13.55 -20.81 -29.40
CA GLY A 30 13.77 -19.86 -30.49
C GLY A 30 12.52 -19.09 -30.95
N GLN A 31 11.41 -19.19 -30.20
CA GLN A 31 10.26 -18.32 -30.46
C GLN A 31 10.60 -16.87 -30.07
N ARG A 32 10.51 -15.96 -31.04
CA ARG A 32 10.80 -14.52 -30.84
C ARG A 32 9.77 -13.89 -29.90
N PHE A 33 10.12 -13.79 -28.61
CA PHE A 33 9.45 -12.89 -27.68
C PHE A 33 10.18 -11.55 -27.62
N ILE A 34 9.42 -10.46 -27.59
CA ILE A 34 9.92 -9.10 -27.35
C ILE A 34 10.60 -9.11 -25.97
N PHE A 35 11.93 -9.20 -25.98
CA PHE A 35 12.89 -9.14 -24.86
C PHE A 35 12.31 -9.39 -23.45
N GLY A 36 12.68 -10.52 -22.84
CA GLY A 36 12.28 -10.91 -21.47
C GLY A 36 12.52 -9.83 -20.40
N ALA A 37 13.47 -8.92 -20.58
CA ALA A 37 13.66 -7.77 -19.68
C ALA A 37 12.52 -6.74 -19.74
N ARG A 38 11.94 -6.51 -20.93
CA ARG A 38 10.79 -5.61 -21.10
C ARG A 38 9.51 -6.22 -20.52
N ILE A 39 9.30 -7.52 -20.74
CA ILE A 39 8.16 -8.25 -20.17
C ILE A 39 8.31 -8.36 -18.65
N ALA A 40 9.48 -8.69 -18.12
CA ALA A 40 9.73 -8.72 -16.67
C ALA A 40 9.52 -7.34 -16.04
N LYS A 41 10.00 -6.26 -16.68
CA LYS A 41 9.75 -4.89 -16.23
C LYS A 41 8.24 -4.56 -16.24
N LEU A 42 7.52 -4.96 -17.28
CA LEU A 42 6.07 -4.76 -17.37
C LEU A 42 5.32 -5.54 -16.28
N LEU A 43 5.67 -6.81 -16.05
CA LEU A 43 5.09 -7.64 -14.99
C LEU A 43 5.35 -7.06 -13.60
N LEU A 44 6.58 -6.60 -13.33
CA LEU A 44 6.90 -5.90 -12.08
C LEU A 44 6.11 -4.59 -11.93
N GLN A 45 5.94 -3.82 -13.01
CA GLN A 45 5.13 -2.60 -13.00
C GLN A 45 3.65 -2.88 -12.75
N ILE A 46 3.10 -3.93 -13.38
CA ILE A 46 1.72 -4.38 -13.15
C ILE A 46 1.57 -4.81 -11.69
N GLY A 47 2.41 -5.71 -11.18
CA GLY A 47 2.37 -6.13 -9.77
C GLY A 47 2.47 -4.96 -8.79
N TYR A 48 3.35 -3.99 -9.06
CA TYR A 48 3.49 -2.78 -8.24
C TYR A 48 2.24 -1.88 -8.31
N SER A 49 1.62 -1.75 -9.50
CA SER A 49 0.37 -0.99 -9.67
C SER A 49 -0.77 -1.61 -8.86
N TRP A 50 -0.92 -2.94 -8.90
CA TRP A 50 -1.98 -3.64 -8.16
C TRP A 50 -1.81 -3.49 -6.65
N LYS A 51 -0.56 -3.55 -6.17
CA LYS A 51 -0.22 -3.30 -4.77
C LYS A 51 -0.56 -1.86 -4.35
N LYS A 52 -0.20 -0.88 -5.17
CA LYS A 52 -0.53 0.54 -4.96
C LYS A 52 -2.05 0.76 -4.95
N ASP A 53 -2.79 0.10 -5.84
CA ASP A 53 -4.26 0.18 -5.93
C ASP A 53 -4.95 -0.44 -4.71
N LYS A 54 -4.47 -1.58 -4.20
CA LYS A 54 -5.01 -2.21 -2.99
C LYS A 54 -4.82 -1.33 -1.75
N ILE A 55 -3.64 -0.71 -1.60
CA ILE A 55 -3.36 0.19 -0.48
C ILE A 55 -4.13 1.52 -0.63
N ASN A 56 -4.22 2.07 -1.84
CA ASN A 56 -5.04 3.27 -2.12
C ASN A 56 -6.54 3.04 -1.88
N ARG A 57 -7.03 1.80 -2.01
CA ARG A 57 -8.41 1.42 -1.65
C ARG A 57 -8.60 1.26 -0.14
N LEU A 58 -7.55 0.89 0.61
CA LEU A 58 -7.62 0.69 2.06
C LEU A 58 -7.79 2.01 2.82
N ILE A 59 -7.01 3.04 2.43
CA ILE A 59 -7.02 4.36 3.06
C ILE A 59 -7.57 5.42 2.11
N THR A 60 -8.66 6.05 2.51
CA THR A 60 -9.31 7.13 1.74
C THR A 60 -8.42 8.38 1.64
N GLY A 61 -8.71 9.27 0.69
CA GLY A 61 -8.00 10.55 0.57
C GLY A 61 -8.07 11.41 1.84
N HIS A 62 -9.22 11.41 2.53
CA HIS A 62 -9.37 12.15 3.78
C HIS A 62 -8.54 11.54 4.93
N GLU A 63 -8.51 10.21 5.04
CA GLU A 63 -7.67 9.53 6.04
C GLU A 63 -6.17 9.76 5.78
N ARG A 64 -5.75 9.84 4.51
CA ARG A 64 -4.37 10.24 4.16
C ARG A 64 -4.05 11.64 4.66
N LYS A 65 -4.96 12.60 4.49
CA LYS A 65 -4.76 13.96 5.03
C LYS A 65 -4.59 13.96 6.55
N ILE A 66 -5.38 13.17 7.28
CA ILE A 66 -5.20 13.03 8.73
C ILE A 66 -3.84 12.41 9.06
N LEU A 67 -3.43 11.35 8.36
CA LEU A 67 -2.13 10.71 8.56
C LEU A 67 -0.96 11.64 8.25
N GLN A 68 -1.09 12.51 7.25
CA GLN A 68 -0.11 13.55 6.93
C GLN A 68 0.07 14.49 8.12
N LEU A 69 -1.02 15.03 8.65
CA LEU A 69 -0.96 15.96 9.79
C LEU A 69 -0.43 15.29 11.07
N VAL A 70 -0.73 14.00 11.27
CA VAL A 70 -0.12 13.20 12.36
C VAL A 70 1.38 13.00 12.13
N TYR A 71 1.81 12.78 10.88
CA TYR A 71 3.23 12.66 10.51
C TYR A 71 3.99 13.97 10.77
N ASP A 72 3.36 15.11 10.47
CA ASP A 72 3.87 16.46 10.72
C ASP A 72 3.89 16.83 12.21
N VAL A 73 3.64 15.87 13.10
CA VAL A 73 3.73 15.95 14.56
C VAL A 73 2.71 16.93 15.17
N LEU A 74 1.56 17.11 14.50
CA LEU A 74 0.45 17.88 15.06
C LEU A 74 -0.33 17.07 16.10
N SER A 75 -0.67 17.70 17.22
CA SER A 75 -1.56 17.12 18.22
C SER A 75 -2.97 16.97 17.66
N TYR A 76 -3.78 16.05 18.20
CA TYR A 76 -5.17 15.89 17.75
C TYR A 76 -6.01 17.16 17.89
N SER A 77 -5.70 18.02 18.87
CA SER A 77 -6.33 19.34 19.02
C SER A 77 -5.92 20.33 17.92
N HIS A 78 -4.67 20.27 17.44
CA HIS A 78 -4.21 21.06 16.29
C HIS A 78 -4.81 20.56 14.98
N ILE A 79 -4.80 19.25 14.76
CA ILE A 79 -5.42 18.61 13.59
C ILE A 79 -6.92 18.96 13.54
N ALA A 80 -7.61 18.91 14.69
CA ALA A 80 -9.01 19.28 14.79
C ALA A 80 -9.24 20.73 14.36
N ARG A 81 -8.38 21.66 14.79
CA ARG A 81 -8.47 23.07 14.39
C ARG A 81 -8.26 23.26 12.89
N GLU A 82 -7.26 22.58 12.32
CA GLU A 82 -6.92 22.69 10.90
C GLU A 82 -7.98 22.10 9.97
N LEU A 83 -8.64 21.02 10.41
CA LEU A 83 -9.72 20.37 9.67
C LEU A 83 -11.11 20.89 10.04
N HIS A 84 -11.22 21.90 10.91
CA HIS A 84 -12.48 22.43 11.45
C HIS A 84 -13.38 21.33 12.07
N TYR A 85 -12.78 20.42 12.82
CA TYR A 85 -13.42 19.33 13.54
C TYR A 85 -13.29 19.47 15.05
N THR A 86 -14.00 18.62 15.79
CA THR A 86 -13.72 18.41 17.21
C THR A 86 -12.54 17.45 17.37
N GLU A 87 -11.82 17.55 18.48
CA GLU A 87 -10.74 16.60 18.81
C GLU A 87 -11.25 15.16 18.86
N GLN A 88 -12.48 14.94 19.34
CA GLN A 88 -13.10 13.62 19.38
C GLN A 88 -13.36 13.06 17.97
N THR A 89 -13.75 13.91 17.01
CA THR A 89 -13.90 13.52 15.61
C THR A 89 -12.57 13.03 15.03
N VAL A 90 -11.47 13.73 15.33
CA VAL A 90 -10.12 13.33 14.91
C VAL A 90 -9.72 12.01 15.55
N ARG A 91 -9.92 11.83 16.87
CA ARG A 91 -9.66 10.55 17.55
C ARG A 91 -10.44 9.39 16.94
N ASN A 92 -11.72 9.61 16.62
CA ASN A 92 -12.57 8.60 15.98
C ASN A 92 -12.06 8.24 14.57
N ALA A 93 -11.59 9.23 13.82
CA ALA A 93 -10.99 9.01 12.51
C ALA A 93 -9.68 8.21 12.62
N VAL A 94 -8.79 8.59 13.55
CA VAL A 94 -7.56 7.84 13.83
C VAL A 94 -7.90 6.41 14.26
N HIS A 95 -8.87 6.19 15.13
CA HIS A 95 -9.29 4.86 15.54
C HIS A 95 -9.74 3.99 14.35
N ARG A 96 -10.51 4.55 13.40
CA ARG A 96 -10.87 3.84 12.15
C ARG A 96 -9.64 3.51 11.30
N ILE A 97 -8.69 4.44 11.21
CA ILE A 97 -7.42 4.22 10.50
C ILE A 97 -6.62 3.09 11.15
N LEU A 98 -6.52 3.07 12.49
CA LEU A 98 -5.84 2.01 13.22
C LEU A 98 -6.50 0.65 12.98
N ARG A 99 -7.83 0.57 12.97
CA ARG A 99 -8.56 -0.67 12.60
C ARG A 99 -8.27 -1.13 11.17
N LYS A 100 -8.14 -0.20 10.22
CA LYS A 100 -7.83 -0.52 8.81
C LYS A 100 -6.38 -0.96 8.60
N THR A 101 -5.45 -0.38 9.35
CA THR A 101 -4.01 -0.57 9.17
C THR A 101 -3.41 -1.57 10.13
N GLY A 102 -4.14 -1.98 11.18
CA GLY A 102 -3.62 -2.82 12.27
C GLY A 102 -2.60 -2.12 13.17
N CYS A 103 -2.30 -0.84 12.94
CA CYS A 103 -1.30 -0.11 13.73
C CYS A 103 -1.78 0.11 15.17
N SER A 104 -0.83 0.18 16.10
CA SER A 104 -1.09 0.33 17.53
C SER A 104 -1.22 1.81 17.96
N SER A 105 -0.69 2.74 17.16
CA SER A 105 -0.80 4.18 17.43
C SER A 105 -0.91 5.02 16.16
N GLY A 106 -1.44 6.24 16.28
CA GLY A 106 -1.54 7.18 15.17
C GLY A 106 -0.18 7.53 14.57
N ARG A 107 0.85 7.66 15.41
CA ARG A 107 2.24 7.88 14.97
C ARG A 107 2.77 6.70 14.17
N GLU A 108 2.59 5.47 14.67
CA GLU A 108 2.98 4.26 13.96
C GLU A 108 2.27 4.16 12.59
N ALA A 109 0.99 4.53 12.53
CA ALA A 109 0.21 4.55 11.29
C ALA A 109 0.70 5.62 10.30
N ALA A 110 1.10 6.79 10.78
CA ALA A 110 1.66 7.85 9.96
C ALA A 110 3.02 7.44 9.36
N GLU A 111 3.91 6.86 10.16
CA GLU A 111 5.18 6.31 9.67
C GLU A 111 4.97 5.15 8.68
N TRP A 112 4.00 4.28 8.96
CA TRP A 112 3.59 3.19 8.07
C TRP A 112 3.11 3.71 6.70
N ALA A 113 2.37 4.82 6.69
CA ALA A 113 1.88 5.46 5.48
C ALA A 113 2.99 6.17 4.69
N LYS A 114 3.93 6.85 5.37
CA LYS A 114 5.08 7.49 4.70
C LYS A 114 5.96 6.47 3.99
N ARG A 115 6.29 5.35 4.64
CA ARG A 115 7.09 4.26 4.03
C ARG A 115 6.45 3.66 2.78
N ARG A 116 5.14 3.78 2.63
CA ARG A 116 4.36 3.26 1.49
C ARG A 116 4.05 4.32 0.42
N GLY A 117 4.57 5.54 0.56
CA GLY A 117 4.33 6.63 -0.39
C GLY A 117 2.86 7.06 -0.47
N LEU A 118 2.11 6.89 0.62
CA LEU A 118 0.71 7.35 0.73
C LEU A 118 0.60 8.80 1.18
N LEU A 119 1.69 9.34 1.73
CA LEU A 119 1.84 10.70 2.19
C LEU A 119 2.65 11.48 1.15
N ASP A 120 2.33 12.76 1.02
CA ASP A 120 3.06 13.67 0.14
C ASP A 120 4.42 14.08 0.73
#